data_AF-A0A366M8R1-F1
#
_entry.id   AF-A0A366M8R1-F1
#
_cell.length_a   1.000
_cell.length_b   1.000
_cell.length_c   1.000
_cell.angle_alpha   90.00
_cell.angle_beta   90.00
_cell.angle_gamma   90.00
#
_symmetry.space_group_name_H-M   'P 1'
#
loop_
_entity.id
_entity.type
_entity.pdbx_description
1 polymer ?
#
loop_
_entity_poly.entity_id
_entity_poly.type
_entity_poly.pdbx_seq_one_letter_code
_entity_poly.pdbx_strand_id
1 'polypeptide(L)'
;MKIFNILKIKELLSKKLLNKSFLSKFKGNNQGQFSLEFLLISFISILILISFSLHLSEIGIDSTMPTTELIAIKSEMIKIINCIDDVYADGIDSKRTINVEVPIDTNIIFYNDSIRKKEIAIGNIDIGNQIKSIELEFNALNIHNNWNIRKNTNTRIVIE
;
A
#
# COMPACT_ATOMS: atom_id res chain seq x y z
N MET A 1 -26.40 -48.36 -67.91
CA MET A 1 -25.31 -47.91 -67.01
C MET A 1 -24.83 -46.46 -67.23
N LYS A 2 -25.58 -45.57 -67.92
CA LYS A 2 -25.19 -44.14 -68.09
C LYS A 2 -26.01 -43.16 -67.23
N ILE A 3 -27.28 -43.49 -66.94
CA ILE A 3 -28.21 -42.63 -66.18
C ILE A 3 -27.80 -42.51 -64.70
N PHE A 4 -27.29 -43.59 -64.10
CA PHE A 4 -26.90 -43.61 -62.69
C PHE A 4 -25.72 -42.67 -62.38
N ASN A 5 -24.78 -42.52 -63.32
CA ASN A 5 -23.65 -41.59 -63.16
C ASN A 5 -24.08 -40.13 -63.22
N ILE A 6 -25.06 -39.79 -64.06
CA ILE A 6 -25.58 -38.41 -64.20
C ILE A 6 -26.29 -37.99 -62.91
N LEU A 7 -27.08 -38.87 -62.29
CA LEU A 7 -27.78 -38.57 -61.04
C LEU A 7 -26.78 -38.31 -59.89
N LYS A 8 -25.73 -39.13 -59.80
CA LYS A 8 -24.68 -39.01 -58.78
C LYS A 8 -23.88 -37.72 -58.94
N ILE A 9 -23.59 -37.31 -60.19
CA ILE A 9 -22.92 -36.03 -60.50
C ILE A 9 -23.79 -34.84 -60.10
N LYS A 10 -25.10 -34.90 -60.36
CA LYS A 10 -26.05 -33.83 -60.01
C LYS A 10 -26.18 -33.65 -58.50
N GLU A 11 -26.19 -34.74 -57.74
CA GLU A 11 -26.21 -34.73 -56.28
C GLU A 11 -24.90 -34.17 -55.69
N LEU A 12 -23.75 -34.50 -56.29
CA LEU A 12 -22.44 -33.98 -55.88
C LEU A 12 -22.32 -32.48 -56.16
N LEU A 13 -22.83 -32.01 -57.30
CA LEU A 13 -22.91 -30.60 -57.65
C LEU A 13 -23.84 -29.84 -56.70
N SER A 14 -25.01 -30.41 -56.38
CA SER A 14 -25.95 -29.85 -55.41
C SER A 14 -25.32 -29.69 -54.02
N LYS A 15 -24.67 -30.73 -53.48
CA LYS A 15 -23.96 -30.67 -52.19
C LYS A 15 -22.82 -29.65 -52.19
N LYS A 16 -22.07 -29.55 -53.30
CA LYS A 16 -20.99 -28.56 -53.45
C LYS A 16 -21.52 -27.13 -53.51
N LEU A 17 -22.65 -26.90 -54.16
CA LEU A 17 -23.34 -25.60 -54.19
C LEU A 17 -23.92 -25.21 -52.82
N LEU A 18 -24.49 -26.17 -52.09
CA LEU A 18 -25.05 -25.97 -50.75
C LEU A 18 -23.96 -25.66 -49.72
N ASN A 19 -22.84 -26.39 -49.76
CA ASN A 19 -21.68 -26.07 -48.91
C ASN A 19 -21.06 -24.71 -49.25
N LYS A 20 -21.01 -24.34 -50.53
CA LYS A 20 -20.51 -23.03 -50.95
C LYS A 20 -21.44 -21.90 -50.51
N SER A 21 -22.76 -22.10 -50.51
CA SER A 21 -23.73 -21.10 -50.05
C SER A 21 -23.73 -20.95 -48.52
N PHE A 22 -23.51 -22.04 -47.78
CA PHE A 22 -23.37 -22.02 -46.32
C PHE A 22 -22.06 -21.32 -45.89
N LEU A 23 -20.93 -21.64 -46.53
CA LEU A 23 -19.66 -20.95 -46.31
C LEU A 23 -19.69 -19.48 -46.77
N SER A 24 -20.43 -19.15 -47.84
CA SER A 24 -20.59 -17.75 -48.26
C SER A 24 -21.48 -16.94 -47.32
N LYS A 25 -22.38 -17.58 -46.57
CA LYS A 25 -23.24 -16.92 -45.58
C LYS A 25 -22.45 -16.42 -44.36
N PHE A 26 -21.34 -17.07 -44.01
CA PHE A 26 -20.38 -16.59 -43.00
C PHE A 26 -19.40 -15.55 -43.55
N LYS A 27 -19.27 -15.44 -44.88
CA LYS A 27 -18.31 -14.55 -45.54
C LYS A 27 -18.80 -13.10 -45.71
N GLY A 28 -19.98 -12.77 -45.18
CA GLY A 28 -20.67 -11.51 -45.46
C GLY A 28 -21.09 -10.68 -44.25
N ASN A 29 -20.83 -11.12 -43.02
CA ASN A 29 -21.23 -10.38 -41.83
C ASN A 29 -20.02 -9.84 -41.06
N ASN A 30 -19.19 -9.09 -41.78
CA ASN A 30 -17.97 -8.48 -41.26
C ASN A 30 -18.24 -7.65 -40.01
N GLN A 31 -19.41 -6.99 -39.91
CA GLN A 31 -19.78 -6.18 -38.75
C GLN A 31 -19.86 -6.99 -37.45
N GLY A 32 -20.43 -8.21 -37.50
CA GLY A 32 -20.51 -9.09 -36.33
C GLY A 32 -19.14 -9.66 -35.91
N GLN A 33 -18.31 -10.00 -36.89
CA GLN A 33 -16.94 -10.45 -36.64
C GLN A 33 -16.07 -9.32 -36.03
N PHE A 34 -16.14 -8.11 -36.59
CA PHE A 34 -15.43 -6.95 -36.06
C PHE A 34 -15.90 -6.60 -34.64
N SER A 35 -17.19 -6.68 -34.35
CA SER A 35 -17.71 -6.43 -33.00
C SER A 35 -17.19 -7.45 -31.98
N LEU A 36 -17.06 -8.72 -32.36
CA LEU A 36 -16.51 -9.77 -31.51
C LEU A 36 -15.01 -9.58 -31.27
N GLU A 37 -14.24 -9.26 -32.31
CA GLU A 37 -12.81 -8.96 -32.20
C GLU A 37 -12.57 -7.76 -31.28
N PHE A 38 -13.37 -6.70 -31.42
CA PHE A 38 -13.27 -5.52 -30.57
C PHE A 38 -13.60 -5.83 -29.10
N LEU A 39 -14.61 -6.67 -28.86
CA LEU A 39 -14.98 -7.13 -27.52
C LEU A 39 -13.87 -7.97 -26.88
N LEU A 40 -13.27 -8.89 -27.64
CA LEU A 40 -12.14 -9.70 -27.19
C LEU A 40 -10.91 -8.85 -26.87
N ILE A 41 -10.55 -7.90 -27.75
CA ILE A 41 -9.43 -6.98 -27.54
C ILE A 41 -9.67 -6.12 -26.29
N SER A 42 -10.89 -5.59 -26.12
CA SER A 42 -11.26 -4.83 -24.93
C SER A 42 -11.16 -5.67 -23.67
N PHE A 43 -11.66 -6.91 -23.71
CA PHE A 43 -11.59 -7.84 -22.57
C PHE A 43 -10.15 -8.17 -22.17
N ILE A 44 -9.30 -8.49 -23.14
CA ILE A 44 -7.87 -8.72 -22.92
C ILE A 44 -7.20 -7.47 -22.35
N SER A 45 -7.54 -6.29 -22.85
CA SER A 45 -7.00 -5.01 -22.33
C SER A 45 -7.40 -4.79 -20.87
N ILE A 46 -8.65 -5.10 -20.49
CA ILE A 46 -9.13 -5.02 -19.12
C ILE A 46 -8.39 -6.02 -18.21
N LEU A 47 -8.19 -7.25 -18.68
CA LEU A 47 -7.44 -8.26 -17.91
C LEU A 47 -5.99 -7.82 -17.64
N ILE A 48 -5.33 -7.26 -18.65
CA ILE A 48 -3.98 -6.70 -18.50
C ILE A 48 -4.00 -5.55 -17.49
N LEU A 49 -4.97 -4.64 -17.60
CA LEU A 49 -5.11 -3.51 -16.68
C LEU A 49 -5.30 -3.96 -15.23
N ILE A 50 -6.16 -4.96 -14.99
CA ILE A 50 -6.42 -5.50 -13.65
C ILE A 50 -5.14 -6.11 -13.06
N SER A 51 -4.37 -6.85 -13.87
CA SER A 51 -3.11 -7.45 -13.44
C SER A 51 -2.13 -6.40 -12.91
N PHE A 52 -1.95 -5.30 -13.64
CA PHE A 52 -1.10 -4.19 -13.18
C PHE A 52 -1.70 -3.43 -11.98
N SER A 53 -3.01 -3.21 -11.97
CA SER A 53 -3.67 -2.47 -10.90
C SER A 53 -3.55 -3.16 -9.54
N LEU A 54 -3.60 -4.50 -9.49
CA LEU A 54 -3.43 -5.27 -8.26
C LEU A 54 -2.02 -5.10 -7.70
N HIS A 55 -1.00 -5.30 -8.53
CA HIS A 55 0.39 -5.15 -8.09
C HIS A 55 0.72 -3.72 -7.65
N LEU A 56 0.20 -2.73 -8.36
CA LEU A 56 0.40 -1.32 -8.00
C LEU A 56 -0.29 -0.96 -6.67
N SER A 57 -1.46 -1.53 -6.39
CA SER A 57 -2.15 -1.35 -5.12
C SER A 57 -1.37 -1.95 -3.95
N GLU A 58 -0.80 -3.13 -4.13
CA GLU A 58 0.03 -3.80 -3.11
C GLU A 58 1.27 -2.95 -2.77
N ILE A 59 2.00 -2.48 -3.77
CA ILE A 59 3.14 -1.56 -3.59
C ILE A 59 2.72 -0.27 -2.88
N GLY A 60 1.55 0.28 -3.23
CA GLY A 60 1.01 1.47 -2.60
C GLY A 60 0.74 1.27 -1.10
N ILE A 61 0.16 0.13 -0.73
CA ILE A 61 -0.09 -0.22 0.67
C ILE A 61 1.22 -0.41 1.42
N ASP A 62 2.14 -1.21 0.87
CA ASP A 62 3.42 -1.54 1.50
C ASP A 62 4.31 -0.31 1.72
N SER A 63 4.24 0.68 0.83
CA SER A 63 5.01 1.93 0.96
C SER A 63 4.36 2.94 1.91
N THR A 64 3.04 2.98 1.99
CA THR A 64 2.31 3.95 2.83
C THR A 64 2.23 3.53 4.29
N MET A 65 2.07 2.23 4.58
CA MET A 65 1.91 1.73 5.94
C MET A 65 3.07 2.13 6.88
N PRO A 66 4.36 1.89 6.55
CA PRO A 66 5.50 2.41 7.31
C PRO A 66 5.45 3.92 7.56
N THR A 67 5.00 4.69 6.58
CA THR A 67 4.96 6.15 6.66
C THR A 67 3.90 6.62 7.65
N THR A 68 2.72 5.99 7.64
CA THR A 68 1.65 6.29 8.60
C THR A 68 2.05 5.95 10.04
N GLU A 69 2.73 4.83 10.24
CA GLU A 69 3.20 4.41 11.56
C GLU A 69 4.27 5.37 12.10
N LEU A 70 5.20 5.84 11.24
CA LEU A 70 6.19 6.86 11.62
C LEU A 70 5.54 8.18 12.04
N ILE A 71 4.51 8.63 11.32
CA ILE A 71 3.78 9.86 11.65
C ILE A 71 3.08 9.72 13.00
N ALA A 72 2.44 8.57 13.26
CA ALA A 72 1.80 8.29 14.54
C ALA A 72 2.82 8.31 15.69
N ILE A 73 3.96 7.65 15.54
CA ILE A 73 5.04 7.65 16.56
C ILE A 73 5.55 9.07 16.79
N LYS A 74 5.78 9.84 15.72
CA LYS A 74 6.17 11.25 15.85
C LYS A 74 5.15 12.04 16.67
N SER A 75 3.87 11.85 16.42
CA SER A 75 2.82 12.55 17.18
C SER A 75 2.83 12.18 18.66
N GLU A 76 3.03 10.91 18.99
CA GLU A 76 3.14 10.46 20.39
C GLU A 76 4.41 10.99 21.08
N MET A 77 5.54 11.00 20.38
CA MET A 77 6.77 11.60 20.89
C MET A 77 6.62 13.10 21.16
N ILE A 78 5.91 13.84 20.30
CA ILE A 78 5.61 15.26 20.53
C ILE A 78 4.77 15.44 21.80
N LYS A 79 3.79 14.56 22.07
CA LYS A 79 3.03 14.60 23.34
C LYS A 79 3.93 14.41 24.55
N ILE A 80 4.86 13.46 24.48
CA ILE A 80 5.86 13.23 25.53
C ILE A 80 6.70 14.48 25.76
N ILE A 81 7.28 15.03 24.69
CA ILE A 81 8.17 16.19 24.75
C ILE A 81 7.47 17.42 25.30
N ASN A 82 6.26 17.72 24.83
CA ASN A 82 5.51 18.85 25.35
C ASN A 82 5.19 18.67 26.83
N CYS A 83 4.87 17.44 27.25
CA CYS A 83 4.64 17.15 28.66
C CYS A 83 5.91 17.32 29.52
N ILE A 84 7.07 16.94 28.98
CA ILE A 84 8.37 17.17 29.61
C ILE A 84 8.64 18.67 29.75
N ASP A 85 8.53 19.42 28.65
CA ASP A 85 8.76 20.87 28.67
C ASP A 85 7.82 21.58 29.65
N ASP A 86 6.55 21.15 29.69
CA ASP A 86 5.57 21.70 30.64
C ASP A 86 5.92 21.40 32.11
N VAL A 87 6.32 20.15 32.44
CA VAL A 87 6.71 19.81 33.83
C VAL A 87 7.90 20.63 34.28
N TYR A 88 8.91 20.76 33.42
CA TYR A 88 10.11 21.52 33.73
C TYR A 88 9.88 23.04 33.73
N ALA A 89 8.87 23.53 32.99
CA ALA A 89 8.44 24.93 33.04
C ALA A 89 7.60 25.24 34.29
N ASP A 90 6.75 24.31 34.72
CA ASP A 90 5.87 24.45 35.90
C ASP A 90 6.67 24.47 37.22
N GLY A 91 7.89 23.91 37.22
CA GLY A 91 8.85 24.02 38.32
C GLY A 91 8.99 22.76 39.18
N ILE A 92 9.75 22.88 40.28
CA ILE A 92 10.04 21.77 41.19
C ILE A 92 8.75 21.17 41.76
N ASP A 93 8.69 19.83 41.79
CA ASP A 93 7.56 18.99 42.20
C ASP A 93 6.35 18.98 41.26
N SER A 94 6.45 19.58 40.08
CA SER A 94 5.43 19.38 39.04
C SER A 94 5.46 17.94 38.55
N LYS A 95 4.29 17.34 38.39
CA LYS A 95 4.14 15.96 37.92
C LYS A 95 3.05 15.90 36.89
N ARG A 96 3.32 15.23 35.78
CA ARG A 96 2.30 14.97 34.77
C ARG A 96 2.30 13.51 34.37
N THR A 97 1.10 13.01 34.18
CA THR A 97 0.86 11.66 33.68
C THR A 97 0.29 11.77 32.29
N ILE A 98 0.91 11.07 31.34
CA ILE A 98 0.40 10.93 29.99
C ILE A 98 0.25 9.45 29.65
N ASN A 99 -0.73 9.16 28.80
CA ASN A 99 -0.88 7.85 28.19
C ASN A 99 -0.33 7.93 26.78
N VAL A 100 0.57 7.01 26.47
CA VAL A 100 1.23 6.93 25.17
C VAL A 100 0.93 5.58 24.56
N GLU A 101 0.53 5.59 23.30
CA GLU A 101 0.23 4.39 22.53
C GLU A 101 1.00 4.42 21.20
N VAL A 102 2.00 3.56 21.08
CA VAL A 102 2.81 3.45 19.86
C VAL A 102 2.37 2.26 19.00
N PRO A 103 2.28 2.41 17.67
CA PRO A 103 1.90 1.34 16.75
C PRO A 103 3.00 0.28 16.54
N ILE A 104 4.25 0.59 16.92
CA ILE A 104 5.44 -0.28 16.81
C ILE A 104 6.30 -0.09 18.06
N ASP A 105 7.03 -1.14 18.46
CA ASP A 105 8.04 -1.06 19.51
C ASP A 105 9.02 0.08 19.20
N THR A 106 9.12 1.03 20.12
CA THR A 106 9.89 2.25 19.92
C THR A 106 10.80 2.47 21.13
N ASN A 107 12.08 2.71 20.86
CA ASN A 107 13.04 3.08 21.90
C ASN A 107 13.34 4.58 21.80
N ILE A 108 12.94 5.35 22.81
CA ILE A 108 13.14 6.80 22.88
C ILE A 108 14.33 7.09 23.79
N ILE A 109 15.36 7.71 23.23
CA ILE A 109 16.57 8.13 23.93
C ILE A 109 16.57 9.64 24.04
N PHE A 110 16.75 10.15 25.25
CA PHE A 110 16.91 11.58 25.54
C PHE A 110 18.39 11.85 25.83
N TYR A 111 18.96 12.83 25.13
CA TYR A 111 20.34 13.25 25.36
C TYR A 111 20.54 14.71 24.97
N ASN A 112 21.59 15.30 25.55
CA ASN A 112 22.01 16.65 25.22
C ASN A 112 22.87 16.67 23.96
N ASP A 113 22.45 17.41 22.93
CA ASP A 113 23.30 17.71 21.79
C ASP A 113 24.15 18.96 22.07
N SER A 114 25.42 18.72 22.39
CA SER A 114 26.41 19.75 22.67
C SER A 114 26.66 20.69 21.49
N ILE A 115 26.34 20.30 20.25
CA ILE A 115 26.54 21.11 19.05
C ILE A 115 25.40 22.11 18.89
N ARG A 116 24.15 21.66 19.07
CA ARG A 116 22.95 22.51 18.94
C ARG A 116 22.60 23.28 20.22
N LYS A 117 23.25 22.96 21.35
CA LYS A 117 22.93 23.49 22.70
C LYS A 117 21.44 23.30 23.05
N LYS A 118 20.88 22.19 22.60
CA LYS A 118 19.49 21.80 22.83
C LYS A 118 19.43 20.33 23.18
N GLU A 119 18.35 19.95 23.84
CA GLU A 119 18.11 18.59 24.25
C GLU A 119 17.30 17.89 23.16
N ILE A 120 17.67 16.66 22.84
CA ILE A 120 17.16 15.93 21.68
C ILE A 120 16.58 14.59 22.14
N ALA A 121 15.38 14.29 21.68
CA ALA A 121 14.75 12.99 21.79
C ALA A 121 14.88 12.25 20.46
N ILE A 122 15.53 11.09 20.47
CA ILE A 122 15.61 10.17 19.33
C ILE A 122 14.71 8.96 19.59
N GLY A 123 13.68 8.79 18.77
CA GLY A 123 12.89 7.57 18.69
C GLY A 123 13.45 6.64 17.63
N ASN A 124 14.06 5.53 18.03
CA ASN A 124 14.51 4.47 17.13
C ASN A 124 13.39 3.45 16.94
N ILE A 125 13.05 3.18 15.68
CA ILE A 125 11.91 2.35 15.29
C ILE A 125 12.43 1.30 14.30
N ASP A 126 12.16 0.03 14.57
CA ASP A 126 12.46 -1.07 13.65
C ASP A 126 11.26 -1.30 12.73
N ILE A 127 11.41 -0.96 11.45
CA ILE A 127 10.39 -1.18 10.43
C ILE A 127 10.96 -2.16 9.42
N GLY A 128 10.58 -3.42 9.56
CA GLY A 128 10.76 -4.45 8.53
C GLY A 128 12.18 -4.48 7.96
N ASN A 129 13.20 -4.52 8.84
CA ASN A 129 14.63 -4.61 8.54
C ASN A 129 15.36 -3.26 8.30
N GLN A 130 14.71 -2.12 8.56
CA GLN A 130 15.35 -0.80 8.61
C GLN A 130 15.08 -0.11 9.95
N ILE A 131 16.13 0.37 10.60
CA ILE A 131 16.00 1.27 11.73
C ILE A 131 15.81 2.69 11.20
N LYS A 132 14.64 3.28 11.46
CA LYS A 132 14.39 4.70 11.22
C LYS A 132 14.43 5.45 12.53
N SER A 133 15.10 6.60 12.52
CA SER A 133 15.15 7.50 13.67
C SER A 133 14.25 8.71 13.43
N ILE A 134 13.51 9.10 14.47
CA ILE A 134 12.78 10.35 14.52
C ILE A 134 13.49 11.22 15.56
N GLU A 135 13.96 12.38 15.13
CA GLU A 135 14.64 13.35 15.98
C GLU A 135 13.69 14.51 16.28
N LEU A 136 13.55 14.85 17.57
CA LEU A 136 12.76 15.98 18.03
C LEU A 136 13.56 16.77 19.08
N GLU A 137 13.53 18.10 18.96
CA GLU A 137 14.18 19.00 19.90
C GLU A 137 13.20 19.38 21.02
N PHE A 138 13.70 19.52 22.25
CA PHE A 138 12.94 19.96 23.41
C PHE A 138 13.76 20.93 24.29
N ASN A 139 13.09 21.65 25.20
CA ASN A 139 13.68 22.76 25.94
C ASN A 139 14.13 22.39 27.36
N ALA A 140 13.53 21.37 27.96
CA ALA A 140 13.90 20.91 29.30
C ALA A 140 15.37 20.45 29.37
N LEU A 141 16.08 20.83 30.43
CA LEU A 141 17.54 20.67 30.53
C LEU A 141 17.95 19.40 31.30
N ASN A 142 19.08 18.81 30.90
CA ASN A 142 19.77 17.69 31.55
C ASN A 142 18.98 16.37 31.59
N ILE A 143 18.09 16.13 30.63
CA ILE A 143 17.30 14.90 30.59
C ILE A 143 18.08 13.81 29.87
N HIS A 144 18.54 12.83 30.65
CA HIS A 144 19.24 11.66 30.14
C HIS A 144 18.49 10.41 30.56
N ASN A 145 17.68 9.87 29.64
CA ASN A 145 16.90 8.67 29.91
C ASN A 145 16.72 7.84 28.64
N ASN A 146 16.41 6.57 28.82
CA ASN A 146 16.09 5.66 27.74
C ASN A 146 14.76 4.97 28.06
N TRP A 147 13.76 5.20 27.22
CA TRP A 147 12.43 4.64 27.37
C TRP A 147 12.14 3.64 26.27
N ASN A 148 11.86 2.40 26.68
CA ASN A 148 11.41 1.37 25.77
C ASN A 148 9.90 1.25 25.85
N ILE A 149 9.20 1.69 24.81
CA ILE A 149 7.74 1.66 24.71
C ILE A 149 7.35 0.52 23.77
N ARG A 150 6.55 -0.41 24.30
CA ARG A 150 6.09 -1.57 23.53
C ARG A 150 4.81 -1.26 22.76
N LYS A 151 4.72 -1.84 21.57
CA LYS A 151 3.58 -1.77 20.66
C LYS A 151 2.28 -2.10 21.40
N ASN A 152 1.26 -1.27 21.16
CA ASN A 152 -0.11 -1.51 21.58
C ASN A 152 -0.28 -1.76 23.09
N THR A 153 0.67 -1.26 23.88
CA THR A 153 0.52 -1.17 25.33
C THR A 153 0.21 0.28 25.66
N ASN A 154 -0.94 0.54 26.28
CA ASN A 154 -1.26 1.84 26.84
C ASN A 154 -0.27 2.12 27.97
N THR A 155 0.86 2.70 27.59
CA THR A 155 1.98 2.91 28.51
C THR A 155 1.69 4.20 29.24
N ARG A 156 1.46 4.08 30.55
CA ARG A 156 1.32 5.22 31.43
C ARG A 156 2.71 5.71 31.79
N ILE A 157 3.04 6.92 31.37
CA ILE A 157 4.31 7.56 31.68
C ILE A 157 4.05 8.65 32.71
N VAL A 158 4.81 8.63 33.79
CA VAL A 158 4.82 9.67 34.82
C VAL A 158 6.12 10.45 34.67
N ILE A 159 5.99 11.76 34.47
CA ILE A 159 7.10 12.71 34.35
C ILE A 159 7.08 13.58 35.60
N GLU A 160 8.22 13.67 36.26
CA GLU A 160 8.47 14.37 37.53
C GLU A 160 9.82 15.10 37.46
#